data_AF-A0A7Y7YJG4-F1
#
_entry.id   AF-A0A7Y7YJG4-F1
#
_cell.length_a   1.000
_cell.length_b   1.000
_cell.length_c   1.000
_cell.angle_alpha   90.00
_cell.angle_beta   90.00
_cell.angle_gamma   90.00
#
_symmetry.space_group_name_H-M   'P 1'
#
loop_
_entity.id
_entity.type
_entity.pdbx_description
1 polymer ?
#
loop_
_entity_poly.entity_id
_entity_poly.type
_entity_poly.pdbx_seq_one_letter_code
_entity_poly.pdbx_strand_id
1 'polypeptide(L)'
;AEAWKTLSDAKNPNPIGTRSMPARLAIGVSAPFKAQYPQLVSVFEKVDLPIDLLNGILGEMSEKRTPPRQVAEAFLKDHPDVWQQWVPADVAAKLKGAL
;
A
#
# COMPACT_ATOMS: atom_id res chain seq x y z
N ALA A 1 16.18 4.44 19.40
CA ALA A 1 16.92 3.40 20.15
C ALA A 1 16.43 3.29 21.59
N GLU A 2 16.39 4.38 22.37
CA GLU A 2 15.90 4.39 23.77
C GLU A 2 14.47 3.84 23.92
N ALA A 3 13.51 4.30 23.09
CA ALA A 3 12.13 3.79 23.11
C ALA A 3 12.04 2.28 22.83
N TRP A 4 12.95 1.69 22.07
CA TRP A 4 12.94 0.25 21.81
C TRP A 4 13.20 -0.55 23.09
N LYS A 5 14.00 -0.02 24.02
CA LYS A 5 14.26 -0.68 25.33
C LYS A 5 12.99 -0.87 26.13
N THR A 6 12.00 0.03 26.01
CA THR A 6 10.68 -0.13 26.64
C THR A 6 9.88 -1.29 26.04
N LEU A 7 10.06 -1.60 24.74
CA LEU A 7 9.42 -2.76 24.11
C LEU A 7 10.19 -4.07 24.37
N SER A 8 11.52 -4.02 24.46
CA SER A 8 12.37 -5.20 24.53
C SER A 8 12.78 -5.63 25.94
N ASP A 9 12.61 -4.77 26.95
CA ASP A 9 12.92 -5.06 28.36
C ASP A 9 11.70 -4.78 29.26
N ALA A 10 11.06 -5.86 29.71
CA ALA A 10 9.88 -5.80 30.58
C ALA A 10 10.16 -5.19 31.97
N LYS A 11 11.43 -5.01 32.36
CA LYS A 11 11.83 -4.42 33.64
C LYS A 11 12.37 -2.99 33.51
N ASN A 12 12.19 -2.36 32.35
CA ASN A 12 12.68 -0.99 32.13
C ASN A 12 12.11 -0.05 33.22
N PRO A 13 12.96 0.58 34.05
CA PRO A 13 12.51 1.42 35.16
C PRO A 13 11.90 2.75 34.69
N ASN A 14 12.11 3.14 33.44
CA ASN A 14 11.62 4.38 32.83
C ASN A 14 10.92 4.06 31.49
N PRO A 15 9.73 3.42 31.50
CA PRO A 15 9.01 3.15 30.27
C PRO A 15 8.53 4.46 29.63
N ILE A 16 8.74 4.60 28.32
CA ILE A 16 8.22 5.73 27.53
C ILE A 16 7.26 5.23 26.45
N GLY A 17 6.45 6.12 25.88
CA GLY A 17 5.61 5.77 24.73
C GLY A 17 6.46 5.24 23.57
N THR A 18 6.07 4.10 23.00
CA THR A 18 6.79 3.45 21.91
C THR A 18 5.86 3.15 20.76
N ARG A 19 6.42 2.99 19.56
CA ARG A 19 5.73 2.46 18.39
C ARG A 19 6.71 1.72 17.50
N SER A 20 6.20 0.77 16.73
CA SER A 20 6.93 0.21 15.60
C SER A 20 7.32 1.32 14.61
N MET A 21 8.41 1.10 13.86
CA MET A 21 8.74 1.99 12.75
C MET A 21 7.59 2.04 11.73
N PRO A 22 7.43 3.16 10.99
CA PRO A 22 6.46 3.21 9.90
C PRO A 22 6.66 2.04 8.94
N ALA A 23 5.57 1.35 8.60
CA ALA A 23 5.61 0.27 7.63
C ALA A 23 6.04 0.83 6.27
N ARG A 24 6.94 0.11 5.59
CA ARG A 24 7.25 0.35 4.18
C ARG A 24 6.68 -0.81 3.39
N LEU A 25 5.77 -0.49 2.47
CA LEU A 25 5.26 -1.46 1.52
C LEU A 25 6.22 -1.53 0.34
N ALA A 26 6.50 -2.75 -0.12
CA ALA A 26 7.37 -2.99 -1.26
C ALA A 26 6.75 -4.09 -2.13
N ILE A 27 6.85 -3.92 -3.45
CA ILE A 27 6.47 -4.95 -4.42
C ILE A 27 7.74 -5.72 -4.78
N GLY A 28 7.76 -7.01 -4.45
CA GLY A 28 8.83 -7.92 -4.84
C GLY A 28 8.51 -8.65 -6.13
N VAL A 29 9.44 -8.67 -7.07
CA VAL A 29 9.37 -9.49 -8.30
C VAL A 29 10.64 -10.34 -8.42
N SER A 30 10.55 -11.47 -9.12
CA SER A 30 11.73 -12.30 -9.39
C SER A 30 12.70 -11.60 -10.35
N ALA A 31 13.99 -11.90 -10.25
CA ALA A 31 14.99 -11.33 -11.16
C ALA A 31 14.70 -11.63 -12.65
N PRO A 32 14.27 -12.86 -13.04
CA PRO A 32 13.86 -13.13 -14.41
C PRO A 32 12.65 -12.29 -14.85
N PHE A 33 11.65 -12.11 -13.97
CA PHE A 33 10.49 -11.27 -14.30
C PHE A 33 10.90 -9.83 -14.56
N LYS A 34 11.80 -9.29 -13.72
CA LYS A 34 12.32 -7.94 -13.90
C LYS A 34 13.02 -7.76 -15.24
N ALA A 35 13.83 -8.74 -15.65
CA ALA A 35 14.55 -8.69 -16.92
C ALA A 35 13.61 -8.82 -18.13
N GLN A 36 12.58 -9.67 -18.03
CA GLN A 36 11.68 -9.98 -19.15
C GLN A 36 10.57 -8.94 -19.35
N TYR A 37 10.11 -8.29 -18.28
CA TYR A 37 8.93 -7.41 -18.32
C TYR A 37 9.20 -6.03 -17.74
N PRO A 38 10.20 -5.27 -18.26
CA PRO A 38 10.55 -3.96 -17.73
C PRO A 38 9.37 -2.97 -17.75
N GLN A 39 8.45 -3.08 -18.72
CA GLN A 39 7.27 -2.21 -18.72
C GLN A 39 6.33 -2.46 -17.53
N LEU A 40 6.18 -3.72 -17.08
CA LEU A 40 5.35 -4.04 -15.91
C LEU A 40 6.04 -3.63 -14.62
N VAL A 41 7.36 -3.80 -14.55
CA VAL A 41 8.18 -3.32 -13.42
C VAL A 41 8.03 -1.80 -13.27
N SER A 42 8.03 -1.05 -14.37
CA SER A 42 7.87 0.42 -14.32
C SER A 42 6.54 0.87 -13.71
N VAL A 43 5.49 0.03 -13.79
CA VAL A 43 4.22 0.28 -13.10
C VAL A 43 4.40 0.03 -11.60
N PHE A 44 4.97 -1.13 -11.23
CA PHE A 44 5.21 -1.48 -9.82
C PHE A 44 6.11 -0.47 -9.09
N GLU A 45 7.12 0.07 -9.76
CA GLU A 45 8.00 1.12 -9.23
C GLU A 45 7.26 2.43 -8.93
N LYS A 46 6.11 2.66 -9.56
CA LYS A 46 5.26 3.84 -9.34
C LYS A 46 4.10 3.59 -8.39
N VAL A 47 3.83 2.33 -8.02
CA VAL A 47 2.75 2.03 -7.07
C VAL A 47 3.11 2.64 -5.73
N ASP A 48 2.30 3.62 -5.34
CA ASP A 48 2.32 4.23 -4.02
C ASP A 48 0.90 4.21 -3.47
N LEU A 49 0.74 3.57 -2.31
CA LEU A 49 -0.52 3.47 -1.59
C LEU A 49 -0.36 4.27 -0.30
N PRO A 50 -0.92 5.49 -0.22
CA PRO A 50 -0.86 6.29 0.99
C PRO A 50 -1.38 5.50 2.19
N ILE A 51 -0.54 5.32 3.21
CA ILE A 51 -0.81 4.39 4.31
C ILE A 51 -2.09 4.73 5.07
N ASP A 52 -2.38 6.02 5.28
CA ASP A 52 -3.60 6.44 5.99
C ASP A 52 -4.86 6.09 5.18
N LEU A 53 -4.83 6.31 3.86
CA LEU A 53 -5.92 5.91 2.97
C LEU A 53 -6.12 4.40 2.97
N LEU A 54 -5.03 3.64 2.79
CA LEU A 54 -5.07 2.18 2.77
C LEU A 54 -5.64 1.62 4.08
N ASN A 55 -5.18 2.12 5.24
CA ASN A 55 -5.67 1.69 6.54
C ASN A 55 -7.16 2.02 6.73
N GLY A 56 -7.62 3.18 6.27
CA GLY A 56 -9.04 3.55 6.29
C GLY A 56 -9.89 2.57 5.49
N ILE A 57 -9.50 2.29 4.25
CA ILE A 57 -10.18 1.34 3.36
C ILE A 57 -10.23 -0.07 3.98
N LEU A 58 -9.10 -0.55 4.53
CA LEU A 58 -9.03 -1.87 5.17
C LEU A 58 -9.87 -1.94 6.46
N GLY A 59 -9.92 -0.85 7.23
CA GLY A 59 -10.78 -0.72 8.40
C GLY A 59 -12.26 -0.87 8.04
N GLU A 60 -12.72 -0.09 7.05
CA GLU A 60 -14.10 -0.19 6.56
C GLU A 60 -14.42 -1.56 5.98
N MET A 61 -13.50 -2.16 5.22
CA MET A 61 -13.66 -3.52 4.69
C MET A 61 -13.88 -4.53 5.81
N SER A 62 -13.11 -4.42 6.90
CA SER A 62 -13.22 -5.30 8.06
C SER A 62 -14.55 -5.11 8.78
N GLU A 63 -14.95 -3.86 9.04
CA GLU A 63 -16.21 -3.51 9.72
C GLU A 63 -17.44 -3.99 8.94
N LYS A 64 -17.47 -3.72 7.63
CA LYS A 64 -18.60 -4.06 6.75
C LYS A 64 -18.55 -5.50 6.24
N ARG A 65 -17.45 -6.21 6.51
CA ARG A 65 -17.13 -7.54 5.95
C ARG A 65 -17.26 -7.59 4.43
N THR A 66 -16.87 -6.51 3.77
CA THR A 66 -16.96 -6.38 2.32
C THR A 66 -15.92 -7.29 1.65
N PRO A 67 -16.27 -8.05 0.60
CA PRO A 67 -15.30 -8.88 -0.11
C PRO A 67 -14.14 -8.04 -0.68
N PRO A 68 -12.87 -8.48 -0.56
CA PRO A 68 -11.71 -7.71 -1.00
C PRO A 68 -11.76 -7.27 -2.47
N ARG A 69 -12.35 -8.09 -3.35
CA ARG A 69 -12.51 -7.72 -4.77
C ARG A 69 -13.39 -6.49 -4.96
N GLN A 70 -14.51 -6.42 -4.23
CA GLN A 70 -15.41 -5.26 -4.31
C GLN A 70 -14.73 -3.99 -3.79
N VAL A 71 -13.92 -4.12 -2.73
CA VAL A 71 -13.15 -3.00 -2.18
C VAL A 71 -12.07 -2.52 -3.16
N ALA A 72 -11.38 -3.44 -3.83
CA ALA A 72 -10.40 -3.08 -4.86
C ALA A 72 -11.04 -2.39 -6.07
N GLU A 73 -12.20 -2.87 -6.52
CA GLU A 73 -12.96 -2.22 -7.60
C GLU A 73 -13.45 -0.83 -7.20
N ALA A 74 -13.97 -0.67 -5.97
CA ALA A 74 -14.36 0.64 -5.43
C ALA A 74 -13.14 1.58 -5.35
N PHE A 75 -11.99 1.11 -4.86
CA PHE A 75 -10.76 1.89 -4.84
C PHE A 75 -10.37 2.42 -6.23
N LEU A 76 -10.47 1.58 -7.28
CA LEU A 76 -10.17 2.02 -8.64
C LEU A 76 -11.16 3.08 -9.15
N LYS A 77 -12.43 3.03 -8.73
CA LYS A 77 -13.45 4.03 -9.11
C LYS A 77 -13.31 5.33 -8.33
N ASP A 78 -13.06 5.23 -7.03
CA ASP A 78 -13.13 6.34 -6.08
C ASP A 78 -11.80 7.10 -5.96
N HIS A 79 -10.67 6.45 -6.29
CA HIS A 79 -9.32 7.03 -6.15
C HIS A 79 -8.49 7.06 -7.45
N PRO A 80 -9.00 7.61 -8.57
CA PRO A 80 -8.21 7.78 -9.78
C PRO A 80 -7.02 8.71 -9.58
N ASP A 81 -7.12 9.69 -8.68
CA ASP A 81 -6.01 10.55 -8.28
C ASP A 81 -4.80 9.76 -7.76
N VAL A 82 -5.04 8.61 -7.12
CA VAL A 82 -3.98 7.74 -6.60
C VAL A 82 -3.40 6.86 -7.69
N TRP A 83 -4.21 6.07 -8.40
CA TRP A 83 -3.66 5.04 -9.29
C TRP A 83 -3.27 5.52 -10.68
N GLN A 84 -3.79 6.66 -11.15
CA GLN A 84 -3.50 7.13 -12.51
C GLN A 84 -2.01 7.44 -12.73
N GLN A 85 -1.29 7.84 -11.69
CA GLN A 85 0.15 8.10 -11.77
C GLN A 85 0.99 6.82 -11.91
N TRP A 86 0.41 5.64 -11.62
CA TRP A 86 1.12 4.36 -11.71
C TRP A 86 1.31 3.89 -13.15
N VAL A 87 0.43 4.33 -14.06
CA VAL A 87 0.37 3.86 -15.44
C VAL A 87 0.54 5.01 -16.44
N PRO A 88 0.90 4.73 -17.71
CA PRO A 88 0.88 5.74 -18.76
C PRO A 88 -0.51 6.37 -18.95
N ALA A 89 -0.53 7.62 -19.44
CA ALA A 89 -1.78 8.38 -19.57
C ALA A 89 -2.83 7.72 -20.48
N ASP A 90 -2.40 7.05 -21.55
CA ASP A 90 -3.30 6.34 -22.46
C ASP A 90 -3.93 5.10 -21.79
N VAL A 91 -3.15 4.40 -20.96
CA VAL A 91 -3.64 3.27 -20.15
C VAL A 91 -4.60 3.78 -19.07
N ALA A 92 -4.28 4.90 -18.42
CA ALA A 92 -5.16 5.52 -17.44
C ALA A 92 -6.53 5.90 -18.04
N ALA A 93 -6.53 6.45 -19.26
CA ALA A 93 -7.75 6.77 -19.98
C ALA A 93 -8.58 5.52 -20.32
N LYS A 94 -7.92 4.45 -20.77
CA LYS A 94 -8.58 3.15 -21.06
C LYS A 94 -9.21 2.55 -19.80
N LEU A 95 -8.48 2.56 -18.69
CA LEU A 95 -8.98 2.04 -17.41
C LEU A 95 -10.19 2.83 -16.91
N LYS A 96 -10.14 4.17 -16.98
CA LYS A 96 -11.30 5.01 -16.63
C LYS A 96 -12.53 4.73 -17.49
N GLY A 97 -12.35 4.44 -18.78
CA GLY A 97 -13.47 4.09 -19.66
C GLY A 97 -14.06 2.70 -19.42
N ALA A 98 -13.35 1.82 -18.71
CA ALA A 98 -13.76 0.44 -18.45
C ALA A 98 -14.34 0.21 -17.03
N LEU A 99 -14.21 1.20 -16.14
CA LEU A 99 -14.70 1.18 -14.75
C LEU A 99 -16.13 1.71 -14.64
#